data_AF-A0A938MHU6-F1
#
_entry.id   AF-A0A938MHU6-F1
#
_cell.length_a   1.000
_cell.length_b   1.000
_cell.length_c   1.000
_cell.angle_alpha   90.00
_cell.angle_beta   90.00
_cell.angle_gamma   90.00
#
_symmetry.space_group_name_H-M   'P 1'
#
loop_
_entity.id
_entity.type
_entity.pdbx_description
1 polymer ?
#
loop_
_entity_poly.entity_id
_entity_poly.type
_entity_poly.pdbx_seq_one_letter_code
_entity_poly.pdbx_strand_id
1 'polypeptide(L)'
;MKIVGKHLTYLASIAYSSGIPRSKIFLHSIAQGVDEYNMDELVNPYGNPGASFYGKTSLKANASFMRAVQIAKARHGATGYCYGEFNLNTTDYTRWFNWFKDALRGDPDCVFQALYNYDSMKGKPTVEQAMLDAMALCPANPQGER
;
A
#
# COMPACT_ATOMS: atom_id res chain seq x y z
N MET A 1 13.03 7.89 15.98
CA MET A 1 12.90 7.91 14.52
C MET A 1 13.77 6.82 13.86
N LYS A 2 15.11 6.82 13.96
CA LYS A 2 16.01 5.72 13.47
C LYS A 2 15.63 4.25 13.80
N ILE A 3 14.96 3.97 14.92
CA ILE A 3 14.54 2.61 15.29
C ILE A 3 13.39 2.12 14.41
N VAL A 4 12.48 3.03 14.03
CA VAL A 4 11.32 2.71 13.16
C VAL A 4 11.79 2.34 11.77
N GLY A 5 12.66 3.16 11.15
CA GLY A 5 13.23 2.84 9.83
C GLY A 5 13.99 1.51 9.77
N LYS A 6 14.77 1.17 10.82
CA LYS A 6 15.45 -0.14 10.92
C LYS A 6 14.47 -1.31 11.03
N HIS A 7 13.43 -1.15 11.85
CA HIS A 7 12.40 -2.18 12.00
C HIS A 7 11.62 -2.40 10.70
N LEU A 8 11.21 -1.32 10.04
CA LEU A 8 10.53 -1.37 8.75
C LEU A 8 11.40 -2.01 7.66
N THR A 9 12.70 -1.67 7.61
CA THR A 9 13.67 -2.29 6.70
C THR A 9 13.79 -3.80 6.95
N TYR A 10 13.85 -4.23 8.21
CA TYR A 10 13.91 -5.65 8.56
C TYR A 10 12.65 -6.39 8.09
N LEU A 11 11.46 -5.85 8.36
CA LEU A 11 10.20 -6.45 7.90
C LEU A 11 10.12 -6.53 6.36
N ALA A 12 10.55 -5.49 5.66
CA ALA A 12 10.62 -5.50 4.20
C ALA A 12 11.60 -6.55 3.68
N SER A 13 12.74 -6.76 4.35
CA SER A 13 13.71 -7.78 3.96
C SER A 13 13.14 -9.21 4.07
N ILE A 14 12.30 -9.47 5.07
CA ILE A 14 11.62 -10.77 5.22
C ILE A 14 10.61 -10.99 4.08
N ALA A 15 9.77 -9.98 3.80
CA ALA A 15 8.79 -10.04 2.73
C ALA A 15 9.46 -10.25 1.35
N TYR A 16 10.55 -9.51 1.09
CA TYR A 16 11.32 -9.63 -0.14
C TYR A 16 11.96 -11.02 -0.27
N SER A 17 12.56 -11.54 0.80
CA SER A 17 13.15 -12.88 0.84
C SER A 17 12.11 -14.00 0.65
N SER A 18 10.82 -13.69 0.84
CA SER A 18 9.70 -14.60 0.59
C SER A 18 9.20 -14.58 -0.86
N GLY A 19 9.90 -13.87 -1.75
CA GLY A 19 9.58 -13.79 -3.18
C GLY A 19 8.54 -12.72 -3.56
N ILE A 20 8.13 -11.86 -2.61
CA ILE A 20 7.25 -10.74 -2.94
C ILE A 20 8.07 -9.67 -3.67
N PRO A 21 7.65 -9.21 -4.87
CA PRO A 21 8.38 -8.19 -5.60
C PRO A 21 8.52 -6.90 -4.79
N ARG A 22 9.70 -6.27 -4.85
CA ARG A 22 9.97 -4.98 -4.18
C ARG A 22 8.89 -3.93 -4.45
N SER A 23 8.40 -3.86 -5.68
CA SER A 23 7.34 -2.93 -6.12
C SER A 23 6.00 -3.10 -5.38
N LYS A 24 5.81 -4.24 -4.71
CA LYS A 24 4.61 -4.62 -3.94
C LYS A 24 4.80 -4.54 -2.42
N ILE A 25 6.02 -4.31 -1.92
CA ILE A 25 6.31 -4.19 -0.49
C ILE A 25 6.29 -2.71 -0.12
N PHE A 26 5.29 -2.28 0.64
CA PHE A 26 5.14 -0.89 1.07
C PHE A 26 5.29 -0.79 2.57
N LEU A 27 5.92 0.28 3.03
CA LEU A 27 6.12 0.50 4.45
C LEU A 27 4.98 1.32 5.04
N HIS A 28 4.34 0.75 6.05
CA HIS A 28 3.32 1.42 6.81
C HIS A 28 3.94 2.44 7.76
N SER A 29 3.46 3.68 7.71
CA SER A 29 3.83 4.72 8.66
C SER A 29 2.59 5.53 9.02
N ILE A 30 2.31 5.63 10.33
CA ILE A 30 1.17 6.35 10.87
C ILE A 30 1.46 7.86 10.75
N ALA A 31 0.88 8.50 9.73
CA ALA A 31 0.83 9.95 9.62
C ALA A 31 -0.30 10.56 10.48
N GLN A 32 -0.17 10.46 11.80
CA GLN A 32 -0.95 11.33 12.68
C GLN A 32 -0.12 12.60 12.94
N GLY A 33 -0.43 13.66 12.16
CA GLY A 33 -0.14 15.03 12.55
C GLY A 33 1.26 15.59 12.30
N VAL A 34 1.88 15.38 11.13
CA VAL A 34 3.15 16.07 10.82
C VAL A 34 3.31 16.48 9.37
N ASP A 35 3.67 17.75 9.19
CA ASP A 35 4.13 18.39 7.96
C ASP A 35 5.53 17.89 7.50
N GLU A 36 6.19 17.04 8.29
CA GLU A 36 7.48 16.43 7.95
C GLU A 36 7.39 14.91 8.08
N TYR A 37 6.85 14.30 7.05
CA TYR A 37 7.01 12.88 6.80
C TYR A 37 8.52 12.60 6.64
N ASN A 38 9.15 11.85 7.54
CA ASN A 38 10.56 11.47 7.38
C ASN A 38 10.66 10.31 6.36
N MET A 39 10.33 10.62 5.10
CA MET A 39 10.31 9.69 3.98
C MET A 39 11.65 8.96 3.81
N ASP A 40 12.75 9.60 4.19
CA ASP A 40 14.09 9.03 4.18
C ASP A 40 14.17 7.74 5.00
N GLU A 41 13.36 7.60 6.07
CA GLU A 41 13.34 6.39 6.89
C GLU A 41 12.59 5.22 6.24
N LEU A 42 11.79 5.48 5.20
CA LEU A 42 11.14 4.44 4.40
C LEU A 42 12.03 3.95 3.26
N VAL A 43 13.12 4.65 2.94
CA VAL A 43 14.01 4.27 1.85
C VAL A 43 14.84 3.07 2.27
N ASN A 44 14.65 1.96 1.55
CA ASN A 44 15.39 0.73 1.76
C ASN A 44 15.44 -0.09 0.45
N PRO A 45 16.36 -1.05 0.33
CA PRO A 45 16.52 -1.82 -0.91
C PRO A 45 15.42 -2.89 -1.12
N TYR A 46 14.63 -3.22 -0.09
CA TYR A 46 13.71 -4.35 -0.10
C TYR A 46 12.26 -3.95 -0.43
N GLY A 47 11.89 -2.70 -0.18
CA GLY A 47 10.54 -2.18 -0.39
C GLY A 47 10.46 -1.01 -1.36
N ASN A 48 9.26 -0.80 -1.87
CA ASN A 48 8.84 0.44 -2.50
C ASN A 48 8.85 1.56 -1.44
N PRO A 49 9.53 2.69 -1.66
CA PRO A 49 9.54 3.80 -0.72
C PRO A 49 8.20 4.56 -0.69
N GLY A 50 7.16 4.02 -1.34
CA GLY A 50 5.79 4.47 -1.21
C GLY A 50 5.23 4.25 0.20
N ALA A 51 4.47 5.23 0.67
CA ALA A 51 3.79 5.20 1.96
C ALA A 51 2.54 4.32 1.93
N SER A 52 2.17 3.77 3.10
CA SER A 52 0.81 3.27 3.35
C SER A 52 0.15 3.99 4.51
N PHE A 53 -1.18 4.13 4.48
CA PHE A 53 -1.92 4.90 5.47
C PHE A 53 -3.25 4.29 5.91
N TYR A 54 -3.65 4.60 7.14
CA TYR A 54 -4.96 4.26 7.72
C TYR A 54 -6.05 5.19 7.20
N GLY A 55 -7.12 4.66 6.59
CA GLY A 55 -8.20 5.52 6.11
C GLY A 55 -9.54 4.81 6.03
N LYS A 56 -10.60 5.47 6.52
CA LYS A 56 -12.00 5.08 6.28
C LYS A 56 -12.55 5.67 4.96
N THR A 57 -11.84 6.62 4.35
CA THR A 57 -12.21 7.38 3.14
C THR A 57 -11.12 7.27 2.07
N SER A 58 -11.39 7.79 0.87
CA SER A 58 -10.40 7.87 -0.21
C SER A 58 -9.12 8.56 0.25
N LEU A 59 -7.98 7.87 0.19
CA LEU A 59 -6.67 8.43 0.55
C LEU A 59 -6.33 9.68 -0.27
N LYS A 60 -6.83 9.77 -1.51
CA LYS A 60 -6.70 10.95 -2.37
C LYS A 60 -7.29 12.22 -1.77
N ALA A 61 -8.30 12.10 -0.91
CA ALA A 61 -8.91 13.25 -0.26
C ALA A 61 -8.04 13.81 0.90
N ASN A 62 -7.00 13.09 1.32
CA ASN A 62 -6.10 13.54 2.38
C ASN A 62 -4.89 14.29 1.78
N ALA A 63 -4.92 15.62 1.86
CA ALA A 63 -3.89 16.49 1.28
C ALA A 63 -2.48 16.25 1.85
N SER A 64 -2.36 16.00 3.15
CA SER A 64 -1.06 15.72 3.79
C SER A 64 -0.48 14.39 3.33
N PHE A 65 -1.33 13.37 3.18
CA PHE A 65 -0.94 12.09 2.62
C PHE A 65 -0.48 12.24 1.16
N MET A 66 -1.25 12.94 0.32
CA MET A 66 -0.88 13.14 -1.07
C MET A 66 0.42 13.95 -1.22
N ARG A 67 0.68 14.92 -0.33
CA ARG A 67 1.98 15.63 -0.28
C ARG A 67 3.13 14.65 0.00
N ALA A 68 2.97 13.74 0.96
CA ALA A 68 3.97 12.72 1.25
C ALA A 68 4.21 11.78 0.06
N VAL A 69 3.14 11.35 -0.63
CA VAL A 69 3.24 10.54 -1.87
C VAL A 69 4.07 11.28 -2.94
N GLN A 70 3.84 12.59 -3.14
CA GLN A 70 4.60 13.35 -4.12
C GLN A 70 6.08 13.50 -3.74
N ILE A 71 6.39 13.71 -2.46
CA ILE A 71 7.77 13.73 -1.96
C ILE A 71 8.44 12.36 -2.19
N ALA A 72 7.75 11.26 -1.87
CA ALA A 72 8.23 9.90 -2.05
C ALA A 72 8.58 9.60 -3.51
N LYS A 73 7.70 10.01 -4.43
CA LYS A 73 7.91 9.88 -5.88
C LYS A 73 9.11 10.69 -6.33
N ALA A 74 9.14 11.98 -5.99
CA ALA A 74 10.16 12.91 -6.47
C ALA A 74 11.57 12.64 -5.92
N ARG A 75 11.68 12.21 -4.66
CA ARG A 75 12.98 12.07 -3.98
C ARG A 75 13.50 10.64 -3.92
N HIS A 76 12.61 9.66 -3.93
CA HIS A 76 12.98 8.27 -3.63
C HIS A 76 12.52 7.28 -4.70
N GLY A 77 11.86 7.76 -5.77
CA GLY A 77 11.41 6.89 -6.86
C GLY A 77 10.30 5.93 -6.44
N ALA A 78 9.43 6.34 -5.50
CA ALA A 78 8.24 5.56 -5.19
C ALA A 78 7.38 5.41 -6.45
N THR A 79 6.92 4.20 -6.73
CA THR A 79 6.07 3.95 -7.92
C THR A 79 4.58 4.13 -7.62
N GLY A 80 4.22 4.33 -6.35
CA GLY A 80 2.84 4.52 -5.92
C GLY A 80 2.73 4.53 -4.40
N TYR A 81 1.53 4.25 -3.91
CA TYR A 81 1.22 4.11 -2.49
C TYR A 81 0.20 2.99 -2.29
N CYS A 82 -0.12 2.69 -1.02
CA CYS A 82 -1.15 1.71 -0.70
C CYS A 82 -2.02 2.09 0.50
N TYR A 83 -3.17 1.43 0.63
CA TYR A 83 -3.98 1.48 1.85
C TYR A 83 -3.40 0.52 2.88
N GLY A 84 -3.23 0.99 4.10
CA GLY A 84 -2.68 0.21 5.22
C GLY A 84 -3.70 -0.72 5.85
N GLU A 85 -4.96 -0.31 6.02
CA GLU A 85 -6.00 -1.14 6.63
C GLU A 85 -7.40 -0.86 6.04
N PHE A 86 -8.27 -1.88 6.14
CA PHE A 86 -9.68 -1.81 5.72
C PHE A 86 -10.63 -2.05 6.90
N ASN A 87 -11.78 -1.38 6.87
CA ASN A 87 -12.86 -1.61 7.83
C ASN A 87 -14.20 -1.72 7.10
N LEU A 88 -14.40 -2.83 6.38
CA LEU A 88 -15.66 -3.14 5.69
C LEU A 88 -16.61 -4.02 6.53
N ASN A 89 -16.11 -4.66 7.60
CA ASN A 89 -16.86 -5.56 8.49
C ASN A 89 -17.75 -6.56 7.74
N THR A 90 -17.23 -7.18 6.68
CA THR A 90 -17.96 -8.18 5.87
C THR A 90 -17.01 -9.16 5.21
N THR A 91 -17.53 -10.31 4.78
CA THR A 91 -16.85 -11.30 3.93
C THR A 91 -17.49 -11.42 2.55
N ASP A 92 -18.45 -10.56 2.23
CA ASP A 92 -19.18 -10.55 0.96
C ASP A 92 -18.26 -10.23 -0.23
N TYR A 93 -18.23 -11.15 -1.20
CA TYR A 93 -17.40 -11.02 -2.40
C TYR A 93 -17.70 -9.72 -3.15
N THR A 94 -18.97 -9.41 -3.40
CA THR A 94 -19.37 -8.29 -4.27
C THR A 94 -18.92 -6.96 -3.70
N ARG A 95 -19.08 -6.77 -2.40
CA ARG A 95 -18.66 -5.57 -1.68
C ARG A 95 -17.14 -5.41 -1.71
N TRP A 96 -16.38 -6.48 -1.50
CA TRP A 96 -14.93 -6.44 -1.59
C TRP A 96 -14.44 -6.20 -3.02
N PHE A 97 -14.97 -6.94 -3.99
CA PHE A 97 -14.58 -6.86 -5.39
C PHE A 97 -14.82 -5.46 -5.96
N ASN A 98 -16.01 -4.89 -5.74
CA ASN A 98 -16.30 -3.52 -6.19
C ASN A 98 -15.39 -2.50 -5.49
N TRP A 99 -15.14 -2.66 -4.19
CA TRP A 99 -14.26 -1.76 -3.47
C TRP A 99 -12.82 -1.78 -4.02
N PHE A 100 -12.24 -2.97 -4.21
CA PHE A 100 -10.91 -3.13 -4.81
C PHE A 100 -10.87 -2.56 -6.24
N LYS A 101 -11.85 -2.95 -7.07
CA LYS A 101 -11.94 -2.52 -8.47
C LYS A 101 -12.05 -0.99 -8.58
N ASP A 102 -12.90 -0.38 -7.78
CA ASP A 102 -13.13 1.07 -7.84
C ASP A 102 -11.93 1.84 -7.26
N ALA A 103 -11.28 1.32 -6.22
CA ALA A 103 -10.05 1.90 -5.68
C ALA A 103 -8.90 1.85 -6.69
N LEU A 104 -8.68 0.71 -7.34
CA LEU A 104 -7.61 0.52 -8.33
C LEU A 104 -7.89 1.28 -9.63
N ARG A 105 -9.14 1.33 -10.11
CA ARG A 105 -9.52 2.11 -11.30
C ARG A 105 -9.51 3.61 -11.07
N GLY A 106 -10.03 4.05 -9.93
CA GLY A 106 -10.07 5.45 -9.55
C GLY A 106 -8.68 6.00 -9.21
N ASP A 107 -7.68 5.12 -9.06
CA ASP A 107 -6.35 5.54 -8.65
C ASP A 107 -5.17 4.77 -9.25
N PRO A 108 -4.59 5.26 -10.36
CA PRO A 108 -3.41 4.63 -10.96
C PRO A 108 -2.16 4.67 -10.06
N ASP A 109 -2.14 5.54 -9.03
CA ASP A 109 -1.03 5.63 -8.08
C ASP A 109 -1.19 4.67 -6.89
N CYS A 110 -2.36 4.04 -6.74
CA CYS A 110 -2.60 3.00 -5.74
C CYS A 110 -2.15 1.64 -6.30
N VAL A 111 -0.86 1.33 -6.14
CA VAL A 111 -0.19 0.19 -6.83
C VAL A 111 -0.35 -1.14 -6.10
N PHE A 112 -0.70 -1.08 -4.82
CA PHE A 112 -1.01 -2.24 -4.01
C PHE A 112 -1.99 -1.83 -2.92
N GLN A 113 -2.71 -2.78 -2.36
CA GLN A 113 -3.65 -2.56 -1.27
C GLN A 113 -3.16 -3.49 -0.15
N ALA A 114 -2.57 -2.93 0.90
CA ALA A 114 -1.66 -3.70 1.74
C ALA A 114 -2.37 -4.73 2.62
N LEU A 115 -1.59 -5.76 2.92
CA LEU A 115 -1.82 -6.96 3.72
C LEU A 115 -2.01 -6.70 5.24
N TYR A 116 -2.09 -5.45 5.70
CA TYR A 116 -2.40 -5.22 7.12
C TYR A 116 -3.92 -5.36 7.29
N ASN A 117 -4.32 -6.21 8.25
CA ASN A 117 -5.58 -6.96 8.27
C ASN A 117 -5.69 -8.11 7.25
N TYR A 118 -4.59 -8.58 6.63
CA TYR A 118 -4.60 -9.87 5.92
C TYR A 118 -5.06 -10.97 6.86
N ASP A 119 -4.69 -11.01 8.14
CA ASP A 119 -5.27 -11.99 9.07
C ASP A 119 -6.80 -11.89 9.23
N SER A 120 -7.40 -10.72 8.96
CA SER A 120 -8.86 -10.59 8.91
C SER A 120 -9.48 -11.00 7.57
N MET A 121 -8.66 -11.19 6.52
CA MET A 121 -9.02 -11.71 5.19
C MET A 121 -8.57 -13.16 4.97
N LYS A 122 -7.53 -13.59 5.68
CA LYS A 122 -6.81 -14.85 5.57
C LYS A 122 -7.72 -15.96 6.05
N GLY A 123 -7.92 -16.96 5.21
CA GLY A 123 -8.90 -18.01 5.47
C GLY A 123 -10.34 -17.56 5.21
N LYS A 124 -10.55 -16.45 4.48
CA LYS A 124 -11.83 -16.07 3.90
C LYS A 124 -11.73 -16.08 2.37
N PRO A 125 -11.93 -17.25 1.74
CA PRO A 125 -11.70 -17.43 0.29
C PRO A 125 -12.43 -16.41 -0.60
N THR A 126 -13.62 -15.96 -0.18
CA THR A 126 -14.41 -14.96 -0.93
C THR A 126 -13.74 -13.59 -1.00
N VAL A 127 -13.05 -13.17 0.07
CA VAL A 127 -12.34 -11.88 0.12
C VAL A 127 -11.05 -11.96 -0.67
N GLU A 128 -10.32 -13.07 -0.51
CA GLU A 128 -9.09 -13.33 -1.26
C GLU A 128 -9.35 -13.39 -2.77
N GLN A 129 -10.40 -14.09 -3.19
CA GLN A 129 -10.80 -14.17 -4.60
C GLN A 129 -11.22 -12.79 -5.15
N ALA A 130 -12.00 -12.01 -4.39
CA ALA A 130 -12.42 -10.67 -4.78
C ALA A 130 -11.23 -9.73 -5.05
N MET A 131 -10.17 -9.83 -4.23
CA MET A 131 -8.94 -9.07 -4.43
C MET A 131 -8.23 -9.49 -5.71
N LEU A 132 -8.02 -10.80 -5.92
CA LEU A 132 -7.33 -11.32 -7.10
C LEU A 132 -8.06 -10.96 -8.40
N ASP A 133 -9.39 -11.10 -8.42
CA ASP A 133 -10.21 -10.79 -9.59
C ASP A 133 -10.19 -9.29 -9.90
N ALA A 134 -10.26 -8.43 -8.88
CA ALA A 134 -10.16 -6.98 -9.08
C ALA A 134 -8.78 -6.55 -9.61
N MET A 135 -7.70 -7.17 -9.12
CA MET A 135 -6.34 -6.93 -9.59
C MET A 135 -6.14 -7.36 -11.04
N ALA A 136 -6.72 -8.49 -11.45
CA ALA A 136 -6.66 -8.95 -12.84
C ALA A 136 -7.32 -7.96 -13.82
N LEU A 137 -8.37 -7.24 -13.38
CA LEU A 137 -9.06 -6.23 -14.17
C LEU A 137 -8.40 -4.85 -14.15
N CYS A 138 -7.49 -4.60 -13.21
CA CYS A 138 -6.84 -3.31 -13.00
C CYS A 138 -5.32 -3.53 -12.85
N PRO A 139 -4.64 -4.04 -13.89
CA PRO A 139 -3.22 -4.34 -13.79
C PRO A 139 -2.47 -3.06 -13.43
N ALA A 140 -1.61 -3.16 -12.40
CA ALA A 140 -0.74 -2.05 -12.02
C ALA A 140 0.03 -1.58 -13.25
N ASN A 141 0.05 -0.26 -13.46
CA ASN A 141 0.63 0.35 -14.65
C ASN A 141 2.10 -0.13 -14.83
N PRO A 142 2.47 -0.81 -15.94
CA PRO A 142 3.77 -1.46 -16.10
C PRO A 142 4.96 -0.49 -16.32
N GLN A 143 4.77 0.81 -16.08
CA GLN A 143 5.70 1.87 -16.48
C GLN A 143 6.92 2.06 -15.55
N GLY A 144 7.33 1.02 -14.81
CA GLY A 144 8.43 1.09 -13.84
C GLY A 144 9.49 0.00 -13.94
N GLU A 145 9.34 -0.97 -14.86
CA GLU A 145 10.38 -1.97 -15.12
C GLU A 145 11.13 -1.60 -16.41
N ARG A 146 12.09 -0.68 -16.27
CA ARG A 146 13.22 -0.53 -17.18
C ARG A 146 14.49 -0.41 -16.37
#